data_AF-A0A6G1E9D5-F1
#
_entry.id   AF-A0A6G1E9D5-F1
#
_cell.length_a   1.000
_cell.length_b   1.000
_cell.length_c   1.000
_cell.angle_alpha   90.00
_cell.angle_beta   90.00
_cell.angle_gamma   90.00
#
_symmetry.space_group_name_H-M   'P 1'
#
loop_
_entity.id
_entity.type
_entity.pdbx_description
1 polymer ?
#
loop_
_entity_poly.entity_id
_entity_poly.type
_entity_poly.pdbx_seq_one_letter_code
_entity_poly.pdbx_strand_id
1 'polypeptide(L)'
;MAAADAAAPNSLLLHRPSPAAPKVAAAVRLPAHAAKISCTAVATPAPSSPAAAATDRRVYNFTAGPATLPLAVLQKAQAELVDYRGSCMSIMEMNHRGKEFDAAIKKTEADLRALLTVLDTHEVLFL
;
A
#
# COMPACT_ATOMS: atom_id res chain seq x y z
N MET A 1 -41.10 21.44 25.58
CA MET A 1 -40.97 20.59 24.38
C MET A 1 -39.54 20.07 24.37
N ALA A 2 -39.37 18.89 24.97
CA ALA A 2 -38.07 18.34 25.40
C ALA A 2 -37.38 17.54 24.29
N ALA A 3 -36.09 17.31 24.51
CA ALA A 3 -35.02 17.11 23.54
C ALA A 3 -34.91 15.71 22.89
N ALA A 4 -34.29 15.74 21.69
CA ALA A 4 -33.34 14.83 21.07
C ALA A 4 -33.25 13.35 21.51
N ASP A 5 -33.30 12.45 20.52
CA ASP A 5 -32.29 11.39 20.39
C ASP A 5 -32.08 11.04 18.90
N ALA A 6 -31.01 11.58 18.33
CA ALA A 6 -30.58 11.32 16.95
C ALA A 6 -29.44 10.31 17.02
N ALA A 7 -29.67 9.14 16.44
CA ALA A 7 -28.75 8.01 16.44
C ALA A 7 -27.33 8.42 16.00
N ALA A 8 -26.37 8.27 16.92
CA ALA A 8 -24.95 8.46 16.63
C ALA A 8 -24.42 7.30 15.74
N PRO A 9 -23.55 7.58 14.75
CA PRO A 9 -23.12 6.61 13.74
C PRO A 9 -22.20 5.48 14.23
N ASN A 10 -21.83 5.45 15.52
CA ASN A 10 -20.90 4.47 16.09
C ASN A 10 -21.57 3.41 17.00
N SER A 11 -22.91 3.31 16.99
CA SER A 11 -23.64 2.35 17.84
C SER A 11 -23.34 0.88 17.55
N LEU A 12 -22.79 0.57 16.37
CA LEU A 12 -22.43 -0.79 15.96
C LEU A 12 -21.19 -1.36 16.66
N LEU A 13 -20.31 -0.53 17.22
CA LEU A 13 -19.07 -1.00 17.88
C LEU A 13 -19.24 -1.34 19.36
N LEU A 14 -20.40 -1.03 19.96
CA LEU A 14 -20.68 -1.27 21.38
C LEU A 14 -21.66 -2.43 21.63
N HIS A 15 -22.11 -3.12 20.58
CA HIS A 15 -23.04 -4.23 20.73
C HIS A 15 -22.30 -5.49 21.22
N ARG A 16 -22.52 -5.85 22.49
CA ARG A 16 -22.08 -7.14 23.04
C ARG A 16 -23.00 -8.27 22.51
N PRO A 17 -22.46 -9.35 21.94
CA PRO A 17 -23.27 -10.44 21.43
C PRO A 17 -23.98 -11.21 22.57
N SER A 18 -25.26 -11.50 22.36
CA SER A 18 -26.11 -12.34 23.21
C SER A 18 -25.68 -13.83 23.16
N PRO A 19 -25.81 -14.61 24.25
CA PRO A 19 -25.24 -15.96 24.37
C PRO A 19 -26.15 -17.03 23.76
N ALA A 20 -26.59 -16.85 22.52
CA ALA A 20 -27.39 -17.83 21.80
C ALA A 20 -26.56 -18.45 20.66
N ALA A 21 -25.91 -19.57 20.97
CA ALA A 21 -25.20 -20.37 19.97
C ALA A 21 -26.20 -20.98 18.96
N PRO A 22 -25.92 -20.94 17.64
CA PRO A 22 -26.74 -21.65 16.66
C PRO A 22 -26.55 -23.16 16.84
N LYS A 23 -27.65 -23.91 16.80
CA LYS A 23 -27.62 -25.38 16.77
C LYS A 23 -26.97 -25.84 15.47
N VAL A 24 -25.77 -26.41 15.56
CA VAL A 24 -25.06 -27.03 14.43
C VAL A 24 -25.83 -28.26 13.98
N ALA A 25 -26.40 -28.20 12.77
CA ALA A 25 -26.96 -29.36 12.11
C ALA A 25 -25.85 -30.34 11.69
N ALA A 26 -26.20 -31.62 11.72
CA ALA A 26 -25.34 -32.79 11.74
C ALA A 26 -24.25 -32.87 10.65
N ALA A 27 -23.20 -33.62 11.00
CA ALA A 27 -22.04 -33.94 10.19
C ALA A 27 -22.39 -34.46 8.79
N VAL A 28 -21.92 -33.75 7.76
CA VAL A 28 -21.88 -34.26 6.39
C VAL A 28 -20.79 -35.34 6.32
N ARG A 29 -21.19 -36.58 6.03
CA ARG A 29 -20.30 -37.72 5.88
C ARG A 29 -19.72 -37.71 4.45
N LEU A 30 -18.45 -37.37 4.32
CA LEU A 30 -17.73 -37.44 3.05
C LEU A 30 -17.52 -38.91 2.61
N PRO A 31 -17.67 -39.25 1.32
CA PRO A 31 -17.42 -40.60 0.83
C PRO A 31 -15.93 -40.95 0.93
N ALA A 32 -15.63 -42.12 1.49
CA ALA A 32 -14.29 -42.64 1.71
C ALA A 32 -13.69 -43.26 0.43
N HIS A 33 -13.52 -42.48 -0.63
CA HIS A 33 -12.67 -42.88 -1.75
C HIS A 33 -11.53 -41.87 -1.88
N ALA A 34 -10.33 -42.32 -1.50
CA ALA A 34 -9.09 -41.60 -1.69
C ALA A 34 -8.85 -41.41 -3.19
N ALA A 35 -9.33 -40.29 -3.73
CA ALA A 35 -8.90 -39.84 -5.05
C ALA A 35 -7.41 -39.55 -4.96
N LYS A 36 -6.60 -40.39 -5.60
CA LYS A 36 -5.16 -40.15 -5.77
C LYS A 36 -5.02 -38.93 -6.68
N ILE A 37 -4.96 -37.74 -6.09
CA ILE A 37 -4.60 -36.53 -6.81
C ILE A 37 -3.10 -36.63 -7.08
N SER A 38 -2.75 -37.05 -8.30
CA SER A 38 -1.36 -37.03 -8.77
C SER A 38 -1.06 -35.62 -9.25
N CYS A 39 -0.28 -34.88 -8.46
CA CYS A 39 0.31 -33.62 -8.90
C CYS A 39 1.47 -33.92 -9.85
N THR A 40 1.18 -34.07 -11.14
CA THR A 40 2.21 -33.95 -12.18
C THR A 40 2.55 -32.48 -12.34
N ALA A 41 3.69 -32.05 -11.81
CA ALA A 41 4.27 -30.76 -12.13
C ALA A 41 4.60 -30.74 -13.63
N VAL A 42 3.89 -29.93 -14.41
CA VAL A 42 4.33 -29.56 -15.75
C VAL A 42 5.60 -28.74 -15.55
N ALA A 43 6.75 -29.32 -15.91
CA ALA A 43 7.99 -28.57 -15.98
C ALA A 43 7.79 -27.46 -17.02
N THR A 44 7.71 -26.22 -16.56
CA THR A 44 7.76 -25.05 -17.44
C THR A 44 9.11 -25.08 -18.16
N PRO A 45 9.16 -25.06 -19.51
CA PRO A 45 10.43 -24.88 -20.20
C PRO A 45 10.99 -23.52 -19.79
N ALA A 46 12.23 -23.53 -19.32
CA ALA A 46 12.98 -22.32 -19.00
C ALA A 46 12.95 -21.36 -20.21
N PRO A 47 12.67 -20.06 -20.04
CA PRO A 47 12.69 -19.13 -21.16
C PRO A 47 14.13 -18.96 -21.66
N SER A 48 14.44 -19.62 -22.77
CA SER A 48 15.67 -19.42 -23.54
C SER A 48 15.37 -18.53 -24.75
N SER A 49 15.46 -17.21 -24.59
CA SER A 49 15.93 -16.30 -25.65
C SER A 49 16.14 -14.85 -25.16
N PRO A 50 17.23 -14.15 -25.55
CA PRO A 50 17.51 -12.78 -25.15
C PRO A 50 16.81 -11.80 -26.12
N ALA A 51 15.65 -11.28 -25.73
CA ALA A 51 15.04 -10.15 -26.42
C ALA A 51 15.52 -8.84 -25.78
N ALA A 52 16.33 -8.10 -26.53
CA ALA A 52 16.99 -6.87 -26.13
C ALA A 52 16.00 -5.76 -25.73
N ALA A 53 15.92 -5.49 -24.43
CA ALA A 53 15.61 -4.17 -23.87
C ALA A 53 16.64 -3.97 -22.75
N ALA A 54 17.28 -2.80 -22.67
CA ALA A 54 18.35 -2.51 -21.72
C ALA A 54 17.93 -3.01 -20.32
N THR A 55 18.46 -4.18 -19.95
CA THR A 55 17.91 -4.93 -18.85
C THR A 55 18.62 -4.37 -17.64
N ASP A 56 17.98 -3.37 -17.03
CA ASP A 56 18.31 -2.92 -15.70
C ASP A 56 18.57 -4.18 -14.85
N ARG A 57 19.80 -4.34 -14.34
CA ARG A 57 20.28 -5.56 -13.66
C ARG A 57 19.65 -5.70 -12.27
N ARG A 58 18.41 -5.24 -12.12
CA ARG A 58 17.62 -5.27 -10.91
C ARG A 58 16.89 -6.60 -10.82
N VAL A 59 16.83 -7.09 -9.59
CA VAL A 59 16.04 -8.26 -9.24
C VAL A 59 14.55 -7.93 -9.33
N TYR A 60 13.74 -8.93 -9.68
CA TYR A 60 12.30 -8.84 -9.49
C TYR A 60 11.99 -8.96 -8.00
N ASN A 61 11.83 -7.82 -7.35
CA ASN A 61 11.56 -7.77 -5.93
C ASN A 61 10.04 -7.83 -5.65
N PHE A 62 9.57 -9.02 -5.23
CA PHE A 62 8.19 -9.31 -4.84
C PHE A 62 7.96 -9.28 -3.32
N THR A 63 8.82 -8.61 -2.55
CA THR A 63 8.61 -8.46 -1.10
C THR A 63 7.32 -7.70 -0.79
N ALA A 64 6.67 -8.07 0.32
CA ALA A 64 5.38 -7.48 0.73
C ALA A 64 5.51 -6.09 1.39
N GLY A 65 6.70 -5.72 1.89
CA GLY A 65 6.94 -4.46 2.59
C GLY A 65 8.22 -4.51 3.45
N PRO A 66 9.18 -3.57 3.28
CA PRO A 66 9.31 -2.58 2.20
C PRO A 66 9.23 -3.22 0.80
N ALA A 67 8.84 -2.43 -0.20
CA ALA A 67 8.48 -2.91 -1.55
C ALA A 67 9.26 -2.20 -2.67
N THR A 68 9.08 -2.66 -3.90
CA THR A 68 9.74 -2.09 -5.09
C THR A 68 9.27 -0.66 -5.39
N LEU A 69 10.23 0.25 -5.56
CA LEU A 69 9.98 1.61 -6.07
C LEU A 69 10.24 1.72 -7.58
N PRO A 70 9.53 2.61 -8.30
CA PRO A 70 9.77 2.89 -9.71
C PRO A 70 11.22 3.34 -9.96
N LEU A 71 11.87 2.80 -10.99
CA LEU A 71 13.28 3.11 -11.31
C LEU A 71 13.52 4.60 -11.53
N ALA A 72 12.61 5.27 -12.26
CA ALA A 72 12.73 6.69 -12.55
C ALA A 72 12.77 7.57 -11.28
N VAL A 73 12.05 7.16 -10.22
CA VAL A 73 12.05 7.88 -8.94
C VAL A 73 13.41 7.72 -8.24
N LEU A 74 13.97 6.51 -8.25
CA LEU A 74 15.29 6.24 -7.67
C LEU A 74 16.40 7.01 -8.40
N GLN A 75 16.35 7.03 -9.74
CA GLN A 75 17.32 7.76 -10.56
C GLN A 75 17.23 9.27 -10.33
N LYS A 76 16.02 9.81 -10.21
CA LYS A 76 15.84 11.23 -9.89
C LYS A 76 16.37 11.56 -8.49
N ALA A 77 16.01 10.76 -7.49
CA ALA A 77 16.51 10.94 -6.13
C ALA A 77 18.04 10.85 -6.06
N GLN A 78 18.65 9.92 -6.82
CA GLN A 78 20.09 9.80 -6.95
C GLN A 78 20.73 11.05 -7.56
N ALA A 79 20.15 11.58 -8.66
CA ALA A 79 20.68 12.75 -9.35
C ALA A 79 20.62 14.03 -8.50
N GLU A 80 19.59 14.17 -7.66
CA GLU A 80 19.36 15.33 -6.79
C GLU A 80 19.87 15.13 -5.36
N LEU A 81 20.55 14.02 -5.06
CA LEU A 81 20.89 13.64 -3.68
C LEU A 81 21.87 14.61 -3.02
N VAL A 82 22.88 15.06 -3.76
CA VAL A 82 23.94 15.94 -3.26
C VAL A 82 23.55 17.41 -3.37
N ASP A 83 22.85 17.77 -4.44
CA ASP A 83 22.35 19.12 -4.67
C ASP A 83 20.88 19.05 -5.10
N TYR A 84 19.99 19.40 -4.18
CA TYR A 84 18.56 19.40 -4.44
C TYR A 84 18.18 20.64 -5.25
N ARG A 85 17.95 20.46 -6.55
CA ARG A 85 17.46 21.51 -7.45
C ARG A 85 18.31 22.78 -7.48
N GLY A 86 19.63 22.67 -7.25
CA GLY A 86 20.54 23.82 -7.26
C GLY A 86 20.52 24.62 -5.96
N SER A 87 20.09 24.03 -4.84
CA SER A 87 20.13 24.66 -3.52
C SER A 87 21.52 24.63 -2.87
N CYS A 88 22.51 24.01 -3.51
CA CYS A 88 23.86 23.79 -2.98
C CYS A 88 23.87 22.94 -1.69
N MET A 89 22.85 22.11 -1.48
CA MET A 89 22.74 21.22 -0.32
C MET A 89 21.80 20.05 -0.59
N SER A 90 21.98 18.95 0.13
CA SER A 90 21.06 17.82 0.06
C SER A 90 19.72 18.14 0.71
N ILE A 91 18.63 17.56 0.21
CA ILE A 91 17.33 17.62 0.89
C ILE A 91 17.38 17.05 2.32
N MET A 92 18.30 16.12 2.57
CA MET A 92 18.51 15.51 3.90
C MET A 92 19.16 16.48 4.90
N GLU A 93 19.81 17.54 4.41
CA GLU A 93 20.49 18.55 5.23
C GLU A 93 19.64 19.82 5.40
N MET A 94 18.51 19.91 4.66
CA MET A 94 17.64 21.07 4.69
C MET A 94 16.91 21.22 6.01
N ASN A 95 16.76 22.47 6.44
CA ASN A 95 15.84 22.79 7.52
C ASN A 95 14.40 22.47 7.07
N HIS A 96 13.66 21.71 7.88
CA HIS A 96 12.24 21.40 7.67
C HIS A 96 11.34 22.65 7.60
N ARG A 97 11.79 23.80 8.09
CA ARG A 97 11.09 25.11 7.98
C ARG A 97 11.62 25.96 6.83
N GLY A 98 12.63 25.49 6.12
CA GLY A 98 13.21 26.15 4.97
C GLY A 98 12.26 26.14 3.78
N LYS A 99 12.39 27.17 2.92
CA LYS A 99 11.50 27.38 1.77
C LYS A 99 11.47 26.18 0.81
N GLU A 100 12.63 25.56 0.56
CA GLU A 100 12.74 24.41 -0.34
C GLU A 100 12.00 23.17 0.20
N PHE A 101 12.17 22.86 1.48
CA PHE A 101 11.46 21.74 2.10
C PHE A 101 9.95 22.02 2.23
N ASP A 102 9.57 23.23 2.63
CA ASP A 102 8.16 23.66 2.70
C ASP A 102 7.46 23.54 1.34
N ALA A 103 8.14 23.93 0.26
CA ALA A 103 7.64 23.75 -1.09
C ALA A 103 7.49 22.26 -1.47
N ALA A 104 8.47 21.42 -1.10
CA ALA A 104 8.44 19.98 -1.39
C ALA A 104 7.28 19.27 -0.67
N ILE A 105 7.07 19.53 0.63
CA ILE A 105 6.01 18.89 1.40
C ILE A 105 4.62 19.36 0.97
N LYS A 106 4.43 20.66 0.70
CA LYS A 106 3.16 21.20 0.18
C LYS A 106 2.81 20.66 -1.19
N LYS A 107 3.81 20.52 -2.07
CA LYS A 107 3.60 19.89 -3.37
C LYS A 107 3.18 18.42 -3.21
N THR A 108 3.83 17.69 -2.30
CA THR A 108 3.51 16.29 -2.02
C THR A 108 2.08 16.13 -1.50
N GLU A 109 1.66 17.00 -0.58
CA GLU A 109 0.28 17.04 -0.10
C GLU A 109 -0.72 17.32 -1.23
N ALA A 110 -0.45 18.35 -2.04
CA ALA A 110 -1.32 18.73 -3.15
C ALA A 110 -1.46 17.61 -4.20
N ASP A 111 -0.34 16.95 -4.56
CA ASP A 111 -0.32 15.81 -5.47
C ASP A 111 -1.14 14.64 -4.89
N LEU A 112 -0.99 14.34 -3.60
CA LEU A 112 -1.73 13.27 -2.93
C LEU A 112 -3.24 13.57 -2.90
N ARG A 113 -3.62 14.79 -2.54
CA ARG A 113 -5.03 15.23 -2.53
C ARG A 113 -5.64 15.13 -3.92
N ALA A 114 -4.89 15.51 -4.96
CA ALA A 114 -5.35 15.41 -6.35
C ALA A 114 -5.52 13.95 -6.80
N LEU A 115 -4.57 13.07 -6.48
CA LEU A 115 -4.61 11.65 -6.89
C LEU A 115 -5.74 10.88 -6.20
N LEU A 116 -5.98 11.15 -4.92
CA LEU A 116 -6.98 10.45 -4.11
C LEU A 116 -8.32 11.20 -4.04
N THR A 117 -8.42 12.37 -4.66
CA THR A 117 -9.61 13.24 -4.60
C THR A 117 -10.04 13.52 -3.15
N VAL A 118 -9.08 13.91 -2.30
CA VAL A 118 -9.33 14.21 -0.89
C VAL A 118 -10.08 15.53 -0.77
N LEU A 119 -11.18 15.53 -0.01
CA LEU A 119 -11.98 16.73 0.24
C LEU A 119 -11.30 17.68 1.23
N ASP A 120 -11.60 18.97 1.14
CA ASP A 120 -11.10 20.03 2.04
C ASP A 120 -11.54 19.86 3.50
N THR A 121 -12.47 18.94 3.77
CA THR A 121 -12.91 18.57 5.12
C THR A 121 -11.94 17.65 5.85
N HIS A 122 -10.88 17.16 5.18
CA HIS A 122 -9.90 16.23 5.74
C HIS A 122 -8.49 16.82 5.73
N GLU A 123 -7.73 16.47 6.76
CA GLU A 123 -6.32 16.85 6.90
C GLU A 123 -5.40 15.69 6.49
N VAL A 124 -4.26 16.03 5.88
CA VAL A 124 -3.21 15.08 5.49
C VAL A 124 -2.03 15.27 6.43
N LEU A 125 -1.64 14.22 7.15
CA LEU A 125 -0.53 14.25 8.09
C LEU A 125 0.57 13.28 7.66
N PHE A 126 1.80 13.79 7.58
CA PHE A 126 3.02 13.00 7.39
C PHE A 126 3.73 12.87 8.75
N LEU A 127 3.96 11.64 9.22
CA LEU A 127 4.50 11.30 10.54
C LEU A 127 5.94 10.77 10.45
#